data_AF-A0A380K4V1-F1
#
_entry.id   AF-A0A380K4V1-F1
#
_cell.length_a   1.000
_cell.length_b   1.000
_cell.length_c   1.000
_cell.angle_alpha   90.00
_cell.angle_beta   90.00
_cell.angle_gamma   90.00
#
_symmetry.space_group_name_H-M   'P 1'
#
loop_
_entity.id
_entity.type
_entity.pdbx_description
1 polymer ?
#
loop_
_entity_poly.entity_id
_entity_poly.type
_entity_poly.pdbx_seq_one_letter_code
_entity_poly.pdbx_strand_id
1 'polypeptide(L)'
;MTKAELFDNLQQCLGRMVTPFEIEDINKWIDDGLSPEVINEALKEAVLENKINFKYINTILRRYIKNGIDTVEKVENDRKQHELSKSNFKQYSNNASVGFGIQGSGY
;
A
#
# COMPACT_ATOMS: atom_id res chain seq x y z
N MET A 1 10.53 15.52 6.94
CA MET A 1 9.28 16.17 6.47
C MET A 1 8.51 16.79 7.64
N THR A 2 7.74 17.89 7.46
CA THR A 2 6.85 18.44 8.51
C THR A 2 5.42 17.91 8.40
N LYS A 3 4.61 18.02 9.48
CA LYS A 3 3.20 17.59 9.45
C LYS A 3 2.37 18.38 8.42
N ALA A 4 2.61 19.68 8.28
CA ALA A 4 1.90 20.53 7.32
C ALA A 4 2.14 20.06 5.88
N GLU A 5 3.41 19.77 5.53
CA GLU A 5 3.79 19.23 4.22
C GLU A 5 3.13 17.87 3.95
N LEU A 6 3.01 17.01 4.97
CA LEU A 6 2.31 15.73 4.84
C LEU A 6 0.82 15.93 4.51
N PHE A 7 0.13 16.82 5.23
CA PHE A 7 -1.28 17.09 5.00
C PHE A 7 -1.52 17.72 3.63
N ASP A 8 -0.64 18.63 3.20
CA ASP A 8 -0.73 19.24 1.86
C ASP A 8 -0.59 18.17 0.76
N ASN A 9 0.41 17.29 0.86
CA ASN A 9 0.57 16.16 -0.07
C ASN A 9 -0.65 15.22 -0.07
N LEU A 10 -1.23 14.95 1.10
CA LEU A 10 -2.43 14.14 1.24
C LEU A 10 -3.63 14.79 0.53
N GLN A 11 -3.82 16.10 0.66
CA GLN A 11 -4.88 16.85 -0.02
C GLN A 11 -4.68 16.85 -1.54
N GLN A 12 -3.44 17.08 -2.00
CA GLN A 12 -3.10 17.04 -3.41
C GLN A 12 -3.37 15.67 -4.03
N CYS A 13 -2.98 14.59 -3.35
CA CYS A 13 -3.25 13.22 -3.79
C CYS A 13 -4.75 12.93 -3.86
N LEU A 14 -5.50 13.26 -2.80
CA LEU A 14 -6.94 13.00 -2.73
C LEU A 14 -7.76 13.89 -3.68
N GLY A 15 -7.19 14.99 -4.19
CA GLY A 15 -7.89 15.97 -5.01
C GLY A 15 -9.01 16.70 -4.29
N ARG A 16 -8.99 16.71 -2.95
CA ARG A 16 -9.99 17.33 -2.07
C ARG A 16 -9.37 17.76 -0.75
N MET A 17 -10.08 18.59 0.00
CA MET A 17 -9.71 18.87 1.39
C MET A 17 -9.92 17.60 2.24
N VAL A 18 -8.93 17.30 3.08
CA VAL A 18 -9.11 16.30 4.13
C VAL A 18 -10.09 16.81 5.17
N THR A 19 -10.91 15.89 5.65
CA THR A 19 -11.84 16.16 6.75
C THR A 19 -11.08 16.21 8.08
N PRO A 20 -11.61 16.91 9.10
CA PRO A 20 -11.02 16.91 10.44
C PRO A 20 -10.86 15.49 11.01
N PHE A 21 -11.80 14.58 10.72
CA PHE A 21 -11.71 13.18 11.13
C PHE A 21 -10.51 12.45 10.49
N GLU A 22 -10.25 12.67 9.20
CA GLU A 22 -9.07 12.11 8.53
C GLU A 22 -7.76 12.66 9.12
N ILE A 23 -7.74 13.94 9.50
CA ILE A 23 -6.59 14.58 10.18
C ILE A 23 -6.36 13.95 11.56
N GLU A 24 -7.42 13.68 12.33
CA GLU A 24 -7.33 12.97 13.61
C GLU A 24 -6.78 11.56 13.43
N ASP A 25 -7.24 10.81 12.42
CA ASP A 25 -6.72 9.47 12.12
C ASP A 25 -5.22 9.50 11.77
N ILE A 26 -4.78 10.43 10.92
CA ILE A 26 -3.36 10.59 10.59
C ILE A 26 -2.54 10.98 11.83
N ASN A 27 -3.07 11.86 12.70
CA ASN A 27 -2.37 12.19 13.95
C ASN A 27 -2.27 10.98 14.89
N LYS A 28 -3.29 10.12 14.96
CA LYS A 28 -3.21 8.86 15.73
C LYS A 28 -2.10 7.96 15.21
N TRP A 29 -1.96 7.83 13.89
CA TRP A 29 -0.86 7.04 13.32
C TRP A 29 0.51 7.60 13.69
N ILE A 30 0.65 8.93 13.73
CA ILE A 30 1.89 9.58 14.17
C ILE A 30 2.17 9.30 15.66
N ASP A 31 1.13 9.32 16.50
CA ASP A 31 1.22 8.99 17.92
C ASP A 31 1.61 7.52 18.16
N ASP A 32 1.11 6.61 17.31
CA ASP A 32 1.46 5.17 17.33
C ASP A 32 2.92 4.88 16.89
N GLY A 33 3.69 5.93 16.54
CA GLY A 33 5.12 5.84 16.24
C GLY A 33 5.46 5.89 14.75
N LEU A 34 4.49 6.14 13.86
CA LEU A 34 4.78 6.35 12.44
C LEU A 34 5.30 7.77 12.20
N SER A 35 6.51 7.87 11.66
CA SER A 35 7.04 9.17 11.24
C SER A 35 6.23 9.73 10.04
N PRO A 36 6.07 11.06 9.92
CA PRO A 36 5.35 11.66 8.79
C PRO A 36 5.95 11.26 7.42
N GLU A 37 7.24 10.95 7.38
CA GLU A 37 7.94 10.47 6.19
C GLU A 37 7.48 9.07 5.76
N VAL A 38 7.16 8.20 6.73
CA VAL A 38 6.62 6.85 6.47
C VAL A 38 5.20 6.94 5.93
N ILE A 39 4.38 7.84 6.48
CA ILE A 39 3.02 8.08 6.00
C ILE A 39 3.06 8.61 4.56
N ASN A 40 4.00 9.50 4.25
CA ASN A 40 4.18 10.00 2.90
C ASN A 40 4.57 8.91 1.89
N GLU A 41 5.41 7.94 2.27
CA GLU A 41 5.67 6.79 1.41
C GLU A 41 4.42 5.94 1.17
N ALA A 42 3.56 5.75 2.18
CA ALA A 42 2.28 5.07 2.01
C ALA A 42 1.37 5.78 0.99
N LEU A 43 1.40 7.12 0.94
CA LEU A 43 0.69 7.89 -0.07
C LEU A 43 1.23 7.64 -1.47
N LYS A 44 2.56 7.62 -1.64
CA LYS A 44 3.18 7.29 -2.93
C LYS A 44 2.79 5.90 -3.41
N GLU A 45 2.77 4.90 -2.52
CA GLU A 45 2.30 3.55 -2.85
C GLU A 45 0.83 3.56 -3.33
N ALA A 46 -0.04 4.32 -2.64
CA ALA A 46 -1.44 4.46 -3.06
C ALA A 46 -1.58 5.12 -4.45
N VAL A 47 -0.74 6.10 -4.77
CA VAL A 47 -0.68 6.74 -6.10
C VAL A 47 -0.23 5.76 -7.17
N LEU A 48 0.83 5.00 -6.91
CA LEU A 48 1.36 3.98 -7.83
C LEU A 48 0.33 2.89 -8.13
N GLU A 49 -0.45 2.49 -7.12
CA GLU A 49 -1.53 1.52 -7.24
C GLU A 49 -2.82 2.10 -7.86
N ASN A 50 -2.83 3.40 -8.17
CA ASN A 50 -3.99 4.14 -8.65
C ASN A 50 -5.22 4.03 -7.70
N LYS A 51 -4.97 3.84 -6.40
CA LYS A 51 -5.99 3.62 -5.35
C LYS A 51 -5.86 4.68 -4.28
N ILE A 52 -6.06 5.94 -4.68
CA ILE A 52 -5.94 7.09 -3.78
C ILE A 52 -7.25 7.29 -3.02
N ASN A 53 -7.48 6.44 -2.03
CA ASN A 53 -8.59 6.60 -1.09
C ASN A 53 -8.12 6.36 0.35
N PHE A 54 -8.76 7.03 1.30
CA PHE A 54 -8.34 6.99 2.70
C PHE A 54 -8.40 5.57 3.30
N LYS A 55 -9.38 4.75 2.87
CA LYS A 55 -9.50 3.36 3.31
C LYS A 55 -8.28 2.52 2.91
N TYR A 56 -7.76 2.73 1.71
CA TYR A 56 -6.59 2.04 1.20
C TYR A 56 -5.32 2.53 1.90
N ILE A 57 -5.17 3.84 2.07
CA ILE A 57 -4.08 4.45 2.85
C ILE A 57 -4.04 3.84 4.26
N ASN A 58 -5.17 3.80 4.97
CA ASN A 58 -5.28 3.16 6.28
C ASN A 58 -4.89 1.68 6.28
N THR A 59 -5.13 0.96 5.18
CA THR A 59 -4.73 -0.45 5.05
C THR A 59 -3.21 -0.57 4.97
N ILE A 60 -2.54 0.31 4.23
CA ILE A 60 -1.08 0.36 4.12
C ILE A 60 -0.47 0.72 5.49
N LEU A 61 -1.00 1.75 6.16
CA LEU A 61 -0.51 2.16 7.48
C LEU A 61 -0.63 1.06 8.55
N ARG A 62 -1.78 0.37 8.59
CA ARG A 62 -1.98 -0.80 9.48
C ARG A 62 -0.96 -1.90 9.23
N ARG A 63 -0.64 -2.14 7.95
CA ARG A 63 0.35 -3.13 7.56
C ARG A 63 1.75 -2.74 8.00
N TYR A 64 2.12 -1.46 7.90
CA TYR A 64 3.40 -0.96 8.40
C TYR A 64 3.55 -1.16 9.90
N ILE A 65 2.54 -0.82 10.71
CA ILE A 65 2.57 -1.05 12.15
C ILE A 65 2.70 -2.54 12.48
N LYS A 66 1.90 -3.38 11.82
CA LYS A 66 1.93 -4.84 12.02
C LYS A 66 3.31 -5.44 11.71
N ASN A 67 4.01 -4.89 10.72
CA ASN A 67 5.34 -5.34 10.31
C ASN A 67 6.48 -4.63 11.07
N GLY A 68 6.17 -3.71 12.00
CA GLY A 68 7.19 -2.92 12.71
C GLY A 68 8.00 -2.02 11.78
N ILE A 69 7.34 -1.45 10.76
CA ILE A 69 7.91 -0.53 9.77
C ILE A 69 7.69 0.90 10.28
N ASP A 70 8.66 1.40 11.05
CA ASP A 70 8.66 2.73 11.66
C ASP A 70 9.62 3.73 10.97
N THR A 71 10.51 3.23 10.10
CA THR A 71 11.51 4.03 9.38
C THR A 71 11.35 3.97 7.87
N VAL A 72 11.76 5.04 7.19
CA VAL A 72 11.75 5.14 5.72
C VAL A 72 12.55 4.02 5.07
N GLU A 73 13.66 3.60 5.67
CA GLU A 73 14.49 2.49 5.17
C GLU A 73 13.72 1.15 5.16
N LYS A 74 12.97 0.86 6.24
CA LYS A 74 12.12 -0.32 6.32
C LYS A 74 10.98 -0.26 5.32
N VAL A 75 10.41 0.93 5.08
CA VAL A 75 9.35 1.12 4.08
C VAL A 75 9.87 0.80 2.68
N GLU A 76 11.07 1.27 2.34
CA GLU A 76 11.65 0.98 1.03
C GLU A 76 11.90 -0.53 0.84
N ASN A 77 12.40 -1.20 1.88
CA ASN A 77 12.58 -2.65 1.84
C ASN A 77 11.23 -3.39 1.65
N ASP A 78 10.20 -2.98 2.39
CA ASP A 78 8.86 -3.53 2.29
C ASP A 78 8.25 -3.35 0.89
N ARG A 79 8.40 -2.15 0.32
CA ARG A 79 7.95 -1.83 -1.04
C ARG A 79 8.63 -2.71 -2.08
N LYS A 80 9.95 -2.91 -1.98
CA LYS A 80 10.72 -3.82 -2.86
C LYS A 80 10.23 -5.27 -2.74
N GLN A 81 9.99 -5.75 -1.53
CA GLN A 81 9.45 -7.09 -1.29
C GLN A 81 8.05 -7.28 -1.92
N HIS A 82 7.20 -6.25 -1.82
CA HIS A 82 5.87 -6.24 -2.43
C HIS A 82 5.88 -6.27 -3.96
N GLU A 83 6.80 -5.54 -4.58
CA GLU A 83 6.98 -5.56 -6.03
C GLU A 83 7.42 -6.96 -6.53
N LEU A 84 8.37 -7.59 -5.82
CA LEU A 84 8.83 -8.95 -6.11
C LEU A 84 7.73 -10.00 -5.93
N SER A 85 6.85 -9.84 -4.93
CA SER A 85 5.73 -10.76 -4.73
C SER A 85 4.66 -10.65 -5.84
N LYS A 86 4.37 -9.42 -6.29
CA LYS A 86 3.41 -9.17 -7.39
C LYS A 86 3.85 -9.78 -8.72
N SER A 87 5.14 -9.74 -9.04
CA SER A 87 5.67 -10.31 -10.29
C SER A 87 5.53 -11.83 -10.34
N ASN A 88 5.69 -12.52 -9.20
CA ASN A 88 5.54 -13.97 -9.10
C ASN A 88 4.07 -14.42 -9.24
N PHE A 89 3.11 -13.68 -8.67
CA PHE A 89 1.68 -14.03 -8.77
C PHE A 89 1.13 -13.92 -10.21
N LYS A 90 1.62 -12.94 -11.00
CA LYS A 90 1.20 -12.77 -12.39
C LYS A 90 1.67 -13.92 -13.29
N GLN A 91 2.75 -14.61 -12.95
CA GLN A 91 3.24 -15.75 -13.73
C GLN A 91 2.39 -17.02 -13.54
N TYR A 92 1.82 -17.24 -12.34
CA TYR A 92 1.01 -18.44 -12.09
C TYR A 92 -0.33 -18.42 -12.83
N SER A 93 -0.96 -17.24 -13.00
CA SER A 93 -2.24 -17.13 -13.73
C SER A 93 -2.16 -17.37 -15.24
N ASN A 94 -0.98 -17.18 -15.86
CA ASN A 94 -0.81 -17.38 -17.31
C ASN A 94 -0.52 -18.84 -17.69
N ASN A 95 -0.22 -19.71 -16.71
CA ASN A 95 0.10 -21.12 -16.94
C ASN A 95 -1.09 -22.06 -16.66
N ALA A 96 -2.19 -21.57 -16.10
CA ALA A 96 -3.35 -22.39 -15.72
C ALA A 96 -4.33 -22.67 -16.88
N SER A 97 -4.06 -22.23 -18.11
CA SER A 97 -4.90 -22.47 -19.30
C SER A 97 -4.38 -23.58 -20.24
N VAL A 98 -3.34 -24.32 -19.87
CA VAL A 98 -2.80 -25.44 -20.65
C VAL A 98 -2.85 -26.73 -19.85
N GLY A 99 -4.02 -27.38 -19.75
CA GLY A 99 -4.09 -28.64 -19.03
C GLY A 99 -5.47 -29.23 -18.75
N PHE A 100 -6.39 -29.24 -19.72
CA PHE A 100 -7.44 -30.26 -19.74
C PHE A 100 -7.32 -31.06 -21.03
N GLY A 101 -6.26 -31.88 -21.08
CA GLY A 101 -6.25 -33.05 -21.94
C GLY A 101 -7.32 -34.00 -21.44
N ILE A 102 -8.42 -34.10 -22.18
CA ILE A 102 -9.38 -35.19 -22.04
C ILE A 102 -8.64 -36.47 -22.44
N GLN A 103 -8.01 -37.13 -21.48
CA GLN A 103 -7.64 -38.54 -21.57
C GLN A 103 -8.75 -39.35 -20.90
N GLY A 104 -9.68 -39.84 -21.71
CA GLY A 104 -10.52 -41.00 -21.43
C GLY A 104 -10.68 -41.72 -22.77
N SER A 105 -9.75 -42.60 -23.13
CA SER A 105 -9.72 -44.03 -22.80
C SER A 105 -10.99 -44.74 -23.29
N GLY A 106 -10.78 -45.63 -24.27
CA GLY A 106 -11.83 -46.35 -24.98
C GLY A 106 -12.70 -47.23 -24.11
N TYR A 107 -13.93 -47.46 -24.56
CA TYR A 107 -14.39 -48.69 -25.21
C TYR A 107 -15.35 -48.29 -26.34
#